data_AF-A0A2N6AED4-F1
#
_entry.id   AF-A0A2N6AED4-F1
#
_cell.length_a   1.000
_cell.length_b   1.000
_cell.length_c   1.000
_cell.angle_alpha   90.00
_cell.angle_beta   90.00
_cell.angle_gamma   90.00
#
_symmetry.space_group_name_H-M   'P 1'
#
loop_
_entity.id
_entity.type
_entity.pdbx_description
1 polymer ?
#
loop_
_entity_poly.entity_id
_entity_poly.type
_entity_poly.pdbx_seq_one_letter_code
_entity_poly.pdbx_strand_id
1 'polypeptide(L)'
;MKHFAYISMTADALKSPIPVDVLRSIGFLPLATGSMQLDVYCLNADNQEMQSLIETYHSACHPSYIVVGLDELNRLFDRHGLLQKREIPLTPLETLADLVRGGLQRQASDIHLVVRESCIAVLFRCDGHLLPFKDLDKQYGLQLINAVKVRALMDVAEGRQPQSGSFRHTSDGTGYEIRVSTHPTLFGESTVLRLLTKSPYQQKLEDLGDSLPRF
;
A
#
# COMPACT_ATOMS: atom_id res chain seq x y z
N MET A 1 6.45 -8.38 16.99
CA MET A 1 5.22 -9.03 16.49
C MET A 1 4.05 -8.47 17.28
N LYS A 2 3.02 -7.91 16.63
CA LYS A 2 1.81 -7.46 17.33
C LYS A 2 0.90 -8.68 17.49
N HIS A 3 0.60 -9.05 18.73
CA HIS A 3 -0.25 -10.18 19.07
C HIS A 3 -1.67 -9.67 19.26
N PHE A 4 -2.62 -10.18 18.48
CA PHE A 4 -4.02 -9.79 18.57
C PHE A 4 -4.78 -10.88 19.30
N ALA A 5 -5.53 -10.51 20.35
CA ALA A 5 -6.37 -11.46 21.08
C ALA A 5 -7.81 -11.39 20.56
N TYR A 6 -8.33 -12.56 20.22
CA TYR A 6 -9.75 -12.78 19.96
C TYR A 6 -10.36 -13.52 21.14
N ILE A 7 -11.51 -13.03 21.63
CA ILE A 7 -12.33 -13.74 22.59
C ILE A 7 -13.66 -14.05 21.92
N SER A 8 -13.98 -15.34 21.82
CA SER A 8 -15.31 -15.85 21.47
C SER A 8 -16.03 -16.28 22.74
N MET A 9 -17.23 -15.75 22.95
CA MET A 9 -18.07 -16.06 24.11
C MET A 9 -19.45 -16.47 23.65
N THR A 10 -20.05 -17.48 24.27
CA THR A 10 -21.45 -17.83 24.01
C THR A 10 -22.39 -16.86 24.72
N ALA A 11 -23.41 -16.33 24.03
CA ALA A 11 -24.26 -15.23 24.51
C ALA A 11 -25.03 -15.54 25.81
N ASP A 12 -25.29 -16.82 26.09
CA ASP A 12 -25.99 -17.28 27.31
C ASP A 12 -25.21 -17.03 28.61
N ALA A 13 -23.92 -16.69 28.52
CA ALA A 13 -23.06 -16.49 29.69
C ALA A 13 -22.95 -15.01 30.13
N LEU A 14 -23.49 -14.06 29.35
CA LEU A 14 -23.48 -12.63 29.68
C LEU A 14 -24.62 -12.29 30.64
N LYS A 15 -24.30 -11.67 31.79
CA LYS A 15 -25.32 -11.16 32.73
C LYS A 15 -26.09 -9.95 32.15
N SER A 16 -25.42 -9.15 31.32
CA SER A 16 -25.97 -7.95 30.68
C SER A 16 -25.18 -7.58 29.43
N PRO A 17 -25.77 -6.88 28.44
CA PRO A 17 -25.06 -6.39 27.27
C PRO A 17 -24.04 -5.31 27.67
N ILE A 18 -22.80 -5.43 27.18
CA ILE A 18 -21.74 -4.46 27.42
C ILE A 18 -21.98 -3.20 26.56
N PRO A 19 -21.99 -1.98 27.13
CA PRO A 19 -22.17 -0.75 26.37
C PRO A 19 -21.09 -0.52 25.29
N VAL A 20 -21.50 -0.08 24.09
CA VAL A 20 -20.62 0.07 22.91
C VAL A 20 -19.59 1.18 23.08
N ASP A 21 -19.94 2.23 23.82
CA ASP A 21 -19.06 3.33 24.21
C ASP A 21 -17.92 2.86 25.12
N VAL A 22 -18.21 1.98 26.09
CA VAL A 22 -17.20 1.33 26.93
C VAL A 22 -16.27 0.49 26.08
N LEU A 23 -16.82 -0.33 25.16
CA LEU A 23 -16.00 -1.13 24.24
C LEU A 23 -15.05 -0.25 23.41
N ARG A 24 -15.54 0.86 22.85
CA ARG A 24 -14.71 1.76 22.04
C ARG A 24 -13.60 2.44 22.84
N SER A 25 -13.83 2.82 24.09
CA SER A 25 -12.83 3.54 24.90
C SER A 25 -11.59 2.71 25.26
N ILE A 26 -11.71 1.38 25.27
CA ILE A 26 -10.60 0.43 25.51
C ILE A 26 -10.03 -0.17 24.22
N GLY A 27 -10.45 0.35 23.05
CA GLY A 27 -9.94 -0.07 21.74
C GLY A 27 -10.62 -1.30 21.15
N PHE A 28 -11.87 -1.58 21.51
CA PHE A 28 -12.61 -2.75 21.05
C PHE A 28 -13.52 -2.40 19.88
N LEU A 29 -13.68 -3.35 18.96
CA LEU A 29 -14.66 -3.32 17.89
C LEU A 29 -15.61 -4.51 18.08
N PRO A 30 -16.84 -4.30 18.60
CA PRO A 30 -17.80 -5.38 18.73
C PRO A 30 -18.24 -5.87 17.35
N LEU A 31 -18.10 -7.17 17.13
CA LEU A 31 -18.63 -7.87 15.97
C LEU A 31 -19.99 -8.49 16.31
N ALA A 32 -21.08 -7.84 15.88
CA ALA A 32 -22.47 -8.20 16.19
C ALA A 32 -22.82 -9.68 15.84
N THR A 33 -23.28 -10.48 16.82
CA THR A 33 -24.69 -10.79 17.20
C THR A 33 -25.61 -11.36 16.10
N GLY A 34 -25.54 -12.68 15.94
CA GLY A 34 -26.58 -13.56 15.39
C GLY A 34 -26.44 -14.95 16.03
N SER A 35 -27.47 -15.37 16.78
CA SER A 35 -27.56 -16.60 17.60
C SER A 35 -26.27 -17.01 18.35
N MET A 36 -26.17 -16.52 19.59
CA MET A 36 -25.36 -17.12 20.67
C MET A 36 -23.85 -16.99 20.65
N GLN A 37 -23.22 -16.11 19.87
CA GLN A 37 -21.76 -15.87 19.97
C GLN A 37 -21.39 -14.37 19.89
N LEU A 38 -20.59 -13.90 20.84
CA LEU A 38 -19.98 -12.56 20.88
C LEU A 38 -18.48 -12.68 20.64
N ASP A 39 -18.02 -11.98 19.61
CA ASP A 39 -16.63 -11.98 19.18
C ASP A 39 -16.00 -10.60 19.46
N VAL A 40 -14.94 -10.59 20.24
CA VAL A 40 -14.33 -9.37 20.78
C VAL A 40 -12.84 -9.30 20.43
N TYR A 41 -12.41 -8.14 19.91
CA TYR A 41 -11.02 -7.89 19.50
C TYR A 41 -10.31 -6.96 20.49
N CYS A 42 -9.09 -7.31 20.88
CA CYS A 42 -8.18 -6.39 21.54
C CYS A 42 -6.81 -6.36 20.87
N LEU A 43 -6.26 -5.15 20.75
CA LEU A 43 -4.92 -4.88 20.20
C LEU A 43 -3.80 -5.33 21.14
N ASN A 44 -4.10 -5.62 22.40
CA ASN A 44 -3.15 -6.06 23.41
C ASN A 44 -3.73 -7.24 24.21
N ALA A 45 -3.14 -8.43 24.03
CA ALA A 45 -3.58 -9.66 24.68
C ALA A 45 -3.43 -9.65 26.22
N ASP A 46 -2.51 -8.82 26.74
CA ASP A 46 -2.20 -8.74 28.18
C ASP A 46 -2.98 -7.61 28.90
N ASN A 47 -4.07 -7.12 28.31
CA ASN A 47 -4.80 -6.00 28.89
C ASN A 47 -5.57 -6.43 30.17
N GLN A 48 -5.04 -6.06 31.35
CA GLN A 48 -5.69 -6.34 32.65
C GLN A 48 -7.08 -5.70 32.78
N GLU A 49 -7.35 -4.59 32.09
CA GLU A 49 -8.67 -3.97 32.05
C GLU A 49 -9.67 -4.84 31.29
N MET A 50 -9.22 -5.56 30.26
CA MET A 50 -10.04 -6.51 29.50
C MET A 50 -10.45 -7.69 30.38
N GLN A 51 -9.49 -8.29 31.10
CA GLN A 51 -9.77 -9.39 32.03
C GLN A 51 -10.79 -8.96 33.10
N SER A 52 -10.57 -7.78 33.69
CA SER A 52 -11.47 -7.22 34.72
C SER A 52 -12.88 -6.93 34.18
N LEU A 53 -13.00 -6.40 32.95
CA LEU A 53 -14.30 -6.14 32.31
C LEU A 53 -15.03 -7.46 32.04
N ILE A 54 -14.33 -8.46 31.50
CA ILE A 54 -14.93 -9.77 31.21
C ILE A 54 -15.42 -10.43 32.50
N GLU A 55 -14.61 -10.43 33.56
CA GLU A 55 -15.00 -10.94 34.88
C GLU A 55 -16.20 -10.18 35.48
N THR A 56 -16.27 -8.86 35.27
CA THR A 56 -17.37 -8.02 35.78
C THR A 56 -18.70 -8.33 35.08
N TYR A 57 -18.67 -8.66 33.79
CA TYR A 57 -19.88 -8.83 32.97
C TYR A 57 -20.27 -10.30 32.69
N HIS A 58 -19.42 -11.29 33.03
CA HIS A 58 -19.71 -12.72 32.86
C HIS A 58 -19.89 -13.50 34.18
N SER A 59 -20.72 -14.55 34.14
CA SER A 59 -20.73 -15.61 35.15
C SER A 59 -20.31 -16.93 34.48
N ALA A 60 -19.20 -17.51 34.94
CA ALA A 60 -18.68 -18.83 34.53
C ALA A 60 -18.31 -18.99 33.03
N CYS A 61 -17.80 -17.95 32.36
CA CYS A 61 -17.19 -18.11 31.03
C CYS A 61 -15.66 -18.15 31.15
N HIS A 62 -15.03 -19.17 30.54
CA HIS A 62 -13.59 -19.21 30.33
C HIS A 62 -13.28 -18.65 28.94
N PRO A 63 -12.86 -17.37 28.81
CA PRO A 63 -12.49 -16.83 27.52
C PRO A 63 -11.31 -17.62 26.93
N SER A 64 -11.47 -18.09 25.70
CA SER A 64 -10.36 -18.68 24.96
C SER A 64 -9.59 -17.56 24.26
N TYR A 65 -8.33 -17.34 24.67
CA TYR A 65 -7.44 -16.36 24.06
C TYR A 65 -6.76 -16.99 22.86
N ILE A 66 -7.13 -16.54 21.66
CA ILE A 66 -6.45 -16.98 20.44
C ILE A 66 -5.62 -15.80 19.94
N VAL A 67 -4.30 -16.01 19.89
CA VAL A 67 -3.38 -15.07 19.26
C VAL A 67 -3.44 -15.28 17.76
N VAL A 68 -3.99 -14.32 17.04
CA VAL A 68 -4.08 -14.35 15.58
C VAL A 68 -3.04 -13.45 14.93
N GLY A 69 -2.49 -13.90 13.80
CA GLY A 69 -1.66 -13.07 12.93
C GLY A 69 -2.49 -12.10 12.09
N LEU A 70 -1.82 -11.17 11.40
CA LEU A 70 -2.48 -10.14 10.58
C LEU A 70 -3.38 -10.74 9.47
N ASP A 71 -2.95 -11.86 8.88
CA ASP A 71 -3.70 -12.51 7.79
C ASP A 71 -5.02 -13.13 8.30
N GLU A 72 -4.98 -13.77 9.47
CA GLU A 72 -6.16 -14.36 10.08
C GLU A 72 -7.10 -13.27 10.63
N LEU A 73 -6.54 -12.17 11.13
CA LEU A 73 -7.29 -10.98 11.51
C LEU A 73 -8.04 -10.37 10.31
N ASN A 74 -7.39 -10.26 9.15
CA ASN A 74 -8.02 -9.77 7.92
C ASN A 74 -9.17 -10.69 7.48
N ARG A 75 -8.96 -12.01 7.49
CA ARG A 75 -10.02 -12.99 7.16
C ARG A 75 -11.22 -12.89 8.09
N LEU A 76 -10.98 -12.65 9.38
CA LEU A 76 -12.04 -12.44 10.35
C LEU A 76 -12.79 -11.14 10.07
N PHE A 77 -12.10 -10.02 9.84
CA PHE A 77 -12.76 -8.76 9.49
C PHE A 77 -13.55 -8.84 8.17
N ASP A 78 -13.06 -9.57 7.18
CA ASP A 78 -13.78 -9.86 5.92
C ASP A 78 -15.05 -10.68 6.18
N ARG A 79 -14.95 -11.77 6.96
CA ARG A 79 -16.08 -12.67 7.29
C ARG A 79 -17.25 -11.92 7.89
N HIS A 80 -16.96 -10.93 8.72
CA HIS A 80 -17.98 -10.13 9.41
C HIS A 80 -18.29 -8.80 8.71
N GLY A 81 -17.79 -8.57 7.49
CA GLY A 81 -18.09 -7.37 6.71
C GLY A 81 -17.61 -6.06 7.34
N LEU A 82 -16.62 -6.11 8.24
CA LEU A 82 -16.07 -4.92 8.90
C LEU A 82 -15.04 -4.19 8.06
N LEU A 83 -14.43 -4.88 7.09
CA LEU A 83 -13.67 -4.23 6.06
C LEU A 83 -14.65 -3.53 5.12
N GLN A 84 -15.18 -2.39 5.55
CA GLN A 84 -15.49 -1.35 4.58
C GLN A 84 -14.15 -1.03 3.93
N LYS A 85 -13.98 -1.54 2.71
CA LYS A 85 -12.85 -1.22 1.85
C LYS A 85 -12.97 0.24 1.49
N ARG A 86 -12.61 1.11 2.44
CA ARG A 86 -12.46 2.53 2.22
C ARG A 86 -11.28 2.59 1.27
N GLU A 87 -11.54 2.89 0.00
CA GLU A 87 -10.47 3.22 -0.94
C GLU A 87 -9.82 4.49 -0.40
N ILE A 88 -8.81 4.30 0.45
CA ILE A 88 -7.90 5.37 0.81
C ILE A 88 -7.21 5.70 -0.52
N PRO A 89 -7.34 6.93 -1.03
CA PRO A 89 -6.67 7.31 -2.26
C PRO A 89 -5.18 7.03 -2.07
N LEU A 90 -4.61 6.27 -2.99
CA LEU A 90 -3.18 5.99 -2.97
C LEU A 90 -2.41 7.30 -2.85
N THR A 91 -1.32 7.29 -2.11
CA THR A 91 -0.37 8.41 -2.12
C THR A 91 0.29 8.52 -3.51
N PRO A 92 0.86 9.67 -3.88
CA PRO A 92 1.56 9.81 -5.15
C PRO A 92 2.67 8.78 -5.37
N LEU A 93 3.38 8.39 -4.31
CA LEU A 93 4.44 7.36 -4.41
C LEU A 93 3.89 5.95 -4.60
N GLU A 94 2.75 5.63 -3.98
CA GLU A 94 2.06 4.36 -4.21
C GLU A 94 1.48 4.30 -5.62
N THR A 95 0.89 5.41 -6.10
CA THR A 95 0.45 5.52 -7.51
C THR A 95 1.61 5.35 -8.47
N LEU A 96 2.78 5.95 -8.19
CA LEU A 96 3.98 5.73 -9.00
C LEU A 96 4.36 4.24 -9.04
N ALA A 97 4.40 3.58 -7.89
CA ALA A 97 4.73 2.15 -7.81
C ALA A 97 3.72 1.30 -8.60
N ASP A 98 2.42 1.60 -8.50
CA ASP A 98 1.37 0.90 -9.23
C ASP A 98 1.42 1.17 -10.74
N LEU A 99 1.76 2.38 -11.16
CA LEU A 99 1.98 2.71 -12.57
C LEU A 99 3.18 1.94 -13.15
N VAL A 100 4.29 1.88 -12.40
CA VAL A 100 5.47 1.11 -12.80
C VAL A 100 5.12 -0.37 -12.90
N ARG A 101 4.47 -0.95 -11.89
CA ARG A 101 4.00 -2.35 -11.92
C ARG A 101 3.07 -2.61 -13.10
N GLY A 102 2.10 -1.73 -13.33
CA GLY A 102 1.14 -1.84 -14.43
C GLY A 102 1.78 -1.73 -15.82
N GLY A 103 2.81 -0.89 -15.95
CA GLY A 103 3.64 -0.77 -17.16
C GLY A 103 4.48 -2.02 -17.40
N LEU A 104 5.16 -2.54 -16.37
CA LEU A 104 5.95 -3.78 -16.45
C LEU A 104 5.09 -4.99 -16.85
N GLN A 105 3.91 -5.15 -16.24
CA GLN A 105 2.95 -6.21 -16.59
C GLN A 105 2.48 -6.16 -18.05
N ARG A 106 2.45 -4.96 -18.63
CA ARG A 106 2.09 -4.71 -20.04
C ARG A 106 3.30 -4.62 -20.96
N GLN A 107 4.50 -4.97 -20.48
CA GLN A 107 5.75 -4.88 -21.22
C GLN A 107 5.98 -3.49 -21.84
N ALA A 108 5.57 -2.44 -21.13
CA ALA A 108 5.74 -1.07 -21.58
C ALA A 108 7.23 -0.66 -21.53
N SER A 109 7.68 0.00 -22.60
CA SER A 109 9.02 0.61 -22.68
C SER A 109 9.09 1.95 -21.95
N ASP A 110 8.00 2.73 -21.99
CA ASP A 110 7.92 4.05 -21.36
C ASP A 110 6.53 4.26 -20.77
N ILE A 111 6.48 5.03 -19.68
CA ILE A 111 5.28 5.56 -19.06
C ILE A 111 5.29 7.07 -19.28
N HIS A 112 4.24 7.60 -19.90
CA HIS A 112 4.08 9.02 -20.17
C HIS A 112 3.05 9.60 -19.21
N LEU A 113 3.43 10.67 -18.51
CA LEU A 113 2.56 11.54 -17.74
C LEU A 113 2.40 12.84 -18.52
N VAL A 114 1.36 12.93 -19.34
CA VAL A 114 1.11 14.06 -20.24
C VAL A 114 0.18 15.06 -19.57
N VAL A 115 0.68 16.26 -19.33
CA VAL A 115 -0.11 17.34 -18.73
C VAL A 115 -1.03 17.96 -19.78
N ARG A 116 -2.33 17.94 -19.50
CA ARG A 116 -3.36 18.59 -20.32
C ARG A 116 -4.00 19.74 -19.53
N GLU A 117 -4.91 20.44 -20.17
CA GLU A 117 -5.61 21.57 -19.57
C GLU A 117 -6.36 21.18 -18.28
N SER A 118 -7.06 20.04 -18.27
CA SER A 118 -7.92 19.61 -17.17
C SER A 118 -7.49 18.32 -16.45
N CYS A 119 -6.50 17.58 -16.97
CA CYS A 119 -6.06 16.30 -16.40
C CYS A 119 -4.58 16.01 -16.68
N ILE A 120 -4.06 14.96 -16.04
CA ILE A 120 -2.83 14.29 -16.48
C ILE A 120 -3.20 12.97 -17.14
N ALA A 121 -2.92 12.84 -18.43
CA ALA A 121 -3.13 11.59 -19.16
C ALA A 121 -1.94 10.65 -18.94
N VAL A 122 -2.20 9.43 -18.49
CA VAL A 122 -1.21 8.38 -18.36
C VAL A 122 -1.26 7.48 -19.59
N LEU A 123 -0.14 7.36 -20.29
CA LEU A 123 -0.01 6.47 -21.45
C LEU A 123 1.15 5.50 -21.25
N PHE A 124 1.01 4.30 -21.78
CA PHE A 124 2.09 3.32 -21.84
C PHE A 124 2.55 3.16 -23.29
N ARG A 125 3.86 3.09 -23.50
CA ARG A 125 4.43 2.74 -24.80
C ARG A 125 4.70 1.24 -24.86
N CYS A 126 3.78 0.47 -25.43
CA CYS A 126 3.91 -0.98 -25.63
C CYS A 126 4.19 -1.25 -27.11
N ASP A 127 5.23 -2.02 -27.42
CA ASP A 127 5.60 -2.38 -28.80
C ASP A 127 5.71 -1.19 -29.76
N GLY A 128 6.19 -0.05 -29.25
CA GLY A 128 6.31 1.20 -30.01
C GLY A 128 5.04 2.03 -30.14
N HIS A 129 3.89 1.53 -29.68
CA HIS A 129 2.61 2.22 -29.72
C HIS A 129 2.26 2.85 -28.36
N LEU A 130 1.75 4.09 -28.39
CA LEU A 130 1.22 4.75 -27.20
C LEU A 130 -0.23 4.33 -26.96
N LEU A 131 -0.48 3.71 -25.82
CA LEU A 131 -1.78 3.23 -25.38
C LEU A 131 -2.23 4.03 -24.16
N PRO A 132 -3.43 4.64 -24.18
CA PRO A 132 -3.98 5.32 -23.01
C PRO A 132 -4.26 4.31 -21.89
N PHE A 133 -3.93 4.67 -20.65
CA PHE A 133 -4.15 3.81 -19.48
C PHE A 133 -5.22 4.38 -18.55
N LYS A 134 -5.02 5.61 -18.06
CA LYS A 134 -5.99 6.35 -17.25
C LYS A 134 -5.70 7.83 -17.26
N ASP A 135 -6.69 8.62 -16.89
CA ASP A 135 -6.51 10.03 -16.57
C ASP A 135 -6.49 10.21 -15.05
N LEU A 136 -5.64 11.14 -14.60
CA LEU A 136 -5.58 11.58 -13.22
C LEU A 136 -6.14 13.00 -13.11
N ASP A 137 -6.77 13.30 -11.98
CA ASP A 137 -7.05 14.68 -11.59
C ASP A 137 -5.78 15.53 -11.71
N LYS A 138 -5.92 16.76 -12.21
CA LYS A 138 -4.78 17.62 -12.52
C LYS A 138 -3.93 17.92 -11.28
N GLN A 139 -4.56 18.25 -10.15
CA GLN A 139 -3.82 18.59 -8.94
C GLN A 139 -3.08 17.36 -8.38
N TYR A 140 -3.75 16.21 -8.37
CA TYR A 140 -3.14 14.96 -7.92
C TYR A 140 -2.00 14.51 -8.85
N GLY A 141 -2.18 14.61 -10.16
CA GLY A 141 -1.15 14.26 -11.14
C GLY A 141 0.08 15.16 -11.08
N LEU A 142 -0.07 16.45 -10.75
CA LEU A 142 1.07 17.34 -10.48
C LEU A 142 1.84 16.91 -9.21
N GLN A 143 1.14 16.45 -8.17
CA GLN A 143 1.81 15.88 -6.99
C GLN A 143 2.57 14.60 -7.33
N LEU A 144 2.04 13.76 -8.23
CA LEU A 144 2.74 12.59 -8.76
C LEU A 144 4.03 12.97 -9.50
N ILE A 145 3.97 13.99 -10.38
CA ILE A 145 5.18 14.48 -11.08
C ILE A 145 6.23 14.97 -10.08
N ASN A 146 5.83 15.72 -9.04
CA ASN A 146 6.76 16.14 -7.99
C ASN A 146 7.36 14.96 -7.23
N ALA A 147 6.55 13.93 -6.91
CA ALA A 147 7.05 12.72 -6.28
C ALA A 147 8.05 11.97 -7.16
N VAL A 148 7.83 11.94 -8.48
CA VAL A 148 8.79 11.41 -9.46
C VAL A 148 10.09 12.23 -9.45
N LYS A 149 10.00 13.56 -9.41
CA LYS A 149 11.17 14.45 -9.35
C LYS A 149 12.01 14.21 -8.11
N VAL A 150 11.38 14.09 -6.94
CA VAL A 150 12.05 13.73 -5.69
C VAL A 150 12.76 12.39 -5.82
N ARG A 151 12.10 11.36 -6.37
CA ARG A 151 12.70 10.03 -6.56
C ARG A 151 13.91 10.07 -7.48
N ALA A 152 13.86 10.87 -8.53
CA ALA A 152 14.92 11.01 -9.53
C ALA A 152 15.96 12.10 -9.21
N LEU A 153 15.95 12.67 -8.00
CA LEU A 153 16.86 13.72 -7.55
C LEU A 153 16.88 14.97 -8.45
N MET A 154 15.70 15.34 -8.97
CA MET A 154 15.51 16.54 -9.80
C MET A 154 14.98 17.72 -8.95
N ASP A 155 15.14 18.94 -9.44
CA ASP A 155 14.66 20.14 -8.76
C ASP A 155 13.14 20.25 -8.91
N VAL A 156 12.42 20.07 -7.81
CA VAL A 156 10.95 20.13 -7.75
C VAL A 156 10.44 21.53 -8.06
N ALA A 157 11.17 22.59 -7.70
CA ALA A 157 10.76 23.98 -7.88
C ALA A 157 10.95 24.48 -9.32
N GLU A 158 11.84 23.86 -10.10
CA GLU A 158 12.07 24.21 -11.49
C GLU A 158 11.16 23.38 -12.41
N GLY A 159 10.37 24.02 -13.26
CA GLY A 159 9.49 23.35 -14.23
C GLY A 159 9.45 24.02 -15.61
N ARG A 160 10.31 25.04 -15.81
CA ARG A 160 10.43 25.82 -17.05
C ARG A 160 11.54 25.30 -17.96
N GLN A 161 12.43 24.46 -17.43
CA GLN A 161 13.51 23.84 -18.18
C GLN A 161 13.36 22.32 -18.20
N PRO A 162 13.72 21.65 -19.30
CA PRO A 162 13.78 20.19 -19.32
C PRO A 162 14.73 19.67 -18.24
N GLN A 163 14.34 18.61 -17.54
CA GLN A 163 15.21 17.93 -16.57
C GLN A 163 15.37 16.46 -16.92
N SER A 164 16.42 15.86 -16.37
CA SER A 164 16.69 14.43 -16.53
C SER A 164 17.26 13.90 -15.23
N GLY A 165 16.82 12.69 -14.88
CA GLY A 165 17.27 11.99 -13.69
C GLY A 165 17.02 10.50 -13.83
N SER A 166 17.31 9.75 -12.77
CA SER A 166 17.06 8.32 -12.74
C SER A 166 16.89 7.84 -11.31
N PHE A 167 16.17 6.74 -11.13
CA PHE A 167 16.07 6.09 -9.83
C PHE A 167 15.96 4.57 -9.99
N ARG A 168 16.33 3.84 -8.94
CA ARG A 168 16.14 2.40 -8.86
C ARG A 168 14.77 2.08 -8.28
N HIS A 169 14.05 1.16 -8.89
CA HIS A 169 12.76 0.66 -8.41
C HIS A 169 12.78 -0.86 -8.35
N THR A 170 12.25 -1.43 -7.27
CA THR A 170 12.12 -2.89 -7.14
C THR A 170 10.65 -3.26 -7.29
N SER A 171 10.32 -4.10 -8.26
CA SER A 171 9.00 -4.71 -8.43
C SER A 171 9.16 -6.22 -8.50
N ASP A 172 8.36 -6.95 -7.73
CA ASP A 172 8.34 -8.43 -7.73
C ASP A 172 9.74 -9.06 -7.56
N GLY A 173 10.54 -8.46 -6.68
CA GLY A 173 11.92 -8.90 -6.39
C GLY A 173 12.97 -8.52 -7.45
N THR A 174 12.55 -7.94 -8.58
CA THR A 174 13.44 -7.52 -9.67
C THR A 174 13.74 -6.03 -9.58
N GLY A 175 15.02 -5.68 -9.67
CA GLY A 175 15.49 -4.29 -9.67
C GLY A 175 15.53 -3.69 -11.08
N TYR A 176 14.82 -2.59 -11.28
CA TYR A 176 14.74 -1.83 -12.51
C TYR A 176 15.44 -0.48 -12.35
N GLU A 177 16.16 -0.05 -13.38
CA GLU A 177 16.63 1.32 -13.49
C GLU A 177 15.62 2.11 -14.31
N ILE A 178 15.04 3.15 -13.70
CA ILE A 178 14.06 3.99 -14.36
C ILE A 178 14.72 5.31 -14.68
N ARG A 179 14.82 5.62 -15.97
CA ARG A 179 15.24 6.95 -16.42
C ARG A 179 14.03 7.84 -16.51
N VAL A 180 14.18 9.07 -16.04
CA VAL A 180 13.12 10.07 -16.05
C VAL A 180 13.58 11.27 -16.85
N SER A 181 12.71 11.75 -17.72
CA SER A 181 12.88 13.04 -18.37
C SER A 181 11.62 13.88 -18.21
N THR A 182 11.80 15.18 -17.99
CA THR A 182 10.70 16.14 -17.92
C THR A 182 10.86 17.18 -19.02
N HIS A 183 9.73 17.73 -19.49
CA HIS A 183 9.74 18.84 -20.44
C HIS A 183 8.61 19.82 -20.12
N PRO A 184 8.88 21.13 -20.13
CA PRO A 184 7.85 22.16 -19.98
C PRO A 184 6.82 22.07 -21.11
N THR A 185 5.56 22.25 -20.77
CA THR A 185 4.43 22.32 -21.70
C THR A 185 3.56 23.53 -21.35
N LEU A 186 2.58 23.85 -22.20
CA LEU A 186 1.65 24.95 -21.97
C LEU A 186 0.90 24.83 -20.63
N PHE A 187 0.64 23.60 -20.17
CA PHE A 187 -0.23 23.33 -19.02
C PHE A 187 0.52 22.85 -17.76
N GLY A 188 1.84 22.72 -17.82
CA GLY A 188 2.68 22.20 -16.74
C GLY A 188 3.90 21.46 -17.27
N GLU A 189 4.42 20.49 -16.52
CA GLU A 189 5.62 19.74 -16.88
C GLU A 189 5.28 18.28 -17.21
N SER A 190 5.34 17.90 -18.49
CA SER A 190 5.10 16.51 -18.88
C SER A 190 6.32 15.65 -18.60
N THR A 191 6.11 14.42 -18.15
CA THR A 191 7.17 13.53 -17.66
C THR A 191 7.12 12.19 -18.39
N VAL A 192 8.28 11.65 -18.73
CA VAL A 192 8.44 10.31 -19.31
C VAL A 192 9.33 9.47 -18.40
N LEU A 193 8.88 8.26 -18.05
CA LEU A 193 9.63 7.28 -17.29
C LEU A 193 9.95 6.12 -18.22
N ARG A 194 11.23 5.92 -18.54
CA ARG A 194 11.69 4.78 -19.33
C ARG A 194 12.06 3.63 -18.42
N LEU A 195 11.43 2.48 -18.64
CA LEU A 195 11.64 1.27 -17.86
C LEU A 195 12.79 0.46 -18.47
N LEU A 196 13.99 0.58 -17.90
CA LEU A 196 15.12 -0.24 -18.33
C LEU A 196 15.16 -1.51 -17.48
N THR A 197 14.95 -2.65 -18.14
CA THR A 197 15.17 -3.95 -17.52
C THR A 197 16.68 -4.15 -17.37
N LYS A 198 17.15 -4.50 -16.17
CA LYS A 198 18.53 -4.96 -16.01
C LYS A 198 18.71 -6.22 -16.86
N SER A 199 19.66 -6.20 -17.79
CA SER A 199 20.02 -7.41 -18.53
C SER A 199 20.52 -8.46 -17.54
N PRO A 200 20.07 -9.73 -17.61
CA PRO A 200 20.63 -10.81 -16.80
C PRO A 200 22.15 -11.00 -17.00
N TYR A 201 22.73 -10.43 -18.05
CA TYR A 201 24.18 -10.40 -18.25
C TYR A 201 24.96 -9.52 -17.27
N GLN A 202 24.32 -8.53 -16.62
CA GLN A 202 25.00 -7.66 -15.65
C GLN A 202 25.08 -8.27 -14.25
N GLN A 203 24.23 -9.25 -13.89
CA GLN A 203 24.40 -9.99 -12.64
C GLN A 203 25.66 -10.87 -12.67
N LYS A 204 26.06 -11.38 -13.83
CA LYS A 204 27.24 -12.25 -13.97
C LYS A 204 28.58 -11.54 -13.98
N LEU A 205 28.65 -10.23 -14.24
CA LEU A 205 29.93 -9.51 -14.29
C LEU A 205 30.40 -9.09 -12.89
N GLU A 206 29.47 -8.85 -11.97
CA GLU A 206 29.75 -8.60 -10.56
C GLU A 206 30.28 -9.90 -9.89
N ASP A 207 29.76 -11.08 -10.27
CA ASP A 207 30.27 -12.38 -9.82
C ASP A 207 31.63 -12.78 -10.43
N LEU A 208 32.00 -12.27 -11.61
CA LEU A 208 33.29 -12.57 -12.25
C LEU A 208 34.45 -11.73 -11.69
N GLY A 209 34.18 -10.54 -11.16
CA GLY A 209 35.19 -9.64 -10.61
C GLY A 209 35.85 -10.14 -9.31
N ASP A 210 35.16 -10.99 -8.55
CA ASP A 210 35.67 -11.61 -7.32
C ASP A 210 36.45 -12.92 -7.57
N SER A 211 36.52 -13.37 -8.82
CA SER A 211 37.21 -14.61 -9.21
C SER A 211 38.60 -14.41 -9.83
N LEU A 212 39.02 -13.15 -10.05
CA LEU A 212 40.36 -12.86 -10.53
C LEU A 212 41.30 -12.63 -9.34
N PRO A 213 42.41 -13.40 -9.22
CA PRO A 213 43.40 -13.14 -8.19
C PRO A 213 43.93 -11.72 -8.36
N ARG A 214 43.81 -10.92 -7.30
CA ARG A 214 44.50 -9.63 -7.20
C ARG A 214 46.00 -9.93 -7.10
N PHE A 215 46.72 -9.70 -8.20
CA PHE A 215 48.18 -9.67 -8.21
C PHE A 215 48.68 -8.32 -7.70
#